data_AF-A0AAD9Q0J3-F1
#
_entry.id   AF-A0AAD9Q0J3-F1
#
_cell.length_a   1.000
_cell.length_b   1.000
_cell.length_c   1.000
_cell.angle_alpha   90.00
_cell.angle_beta   90.00
_cell.angle_gamma   90.00
#
_symmetry.space_group_name_H-M   'P 1'
#
loop_
_entity.id
_entity.type
_entity.pdbx_description
1 polymer ?
#
loop_
_entity_poly.entity_id
_entity_poly.type
_entity_poly.pdbx_seq_one_letter_code
_entity_poly.pdbx_strand_id
1 'polypeptide(L)'
;MAVAGPDYESVYADVGTNGRVSDGGVWNKCGLIKAIEFGTVVLPPPKCLPFGVQKLPYVFGGDDAFALKKHMMKPYPQHDLTEDKRVYNYRHSRARRISENLFDILANRWRVFRSVLLLPLDTIELLVFTALGLHNFLRQSSSYGTYCRVGLVDREQDGQIIPGI
;
A
#
# COMPACT_ATOMS: atom_id res chain seq x y z
N MET A 1 -9.31 -3.38 -0.78
CA MET A 1 -7.91 -3.25 -1.24
C MET A 1 -7.59 -1.78 -1.44
N ALA A 2 -6.37 -1.35 -1.11
CA ALA A 2 -5.90 0.00 -1.42
C ALA A 2 -4.45 -0.06 -1.94
N VAL A 3 -4.07 0.93 -2.74
CA VAL A 3 -2.68 1.17 -3.16
C VAL A 3 -2.16 2.35 -2.37
N ALA A 4 -1.14 2.11 -1.55
CA ALA A 4 -0.49 3.14 -0.78
C ALA A 4 0.62 3.82 -1.60
N GLY A 5 0.71 5.14 -1.51
CA GLY A 5 1.79 5.93 -2.06
C GLY A 5 2.90 6.20 -1.03
N PRO A 6 4.03 6.77 -1.48
CA PRO A 6 5.22 6.94 -0.64
C PRO A 6 5.01 7.86 0.57
N ASP A 7 4.01 8.75 0.53
CA ASP A 7 3.63 9.64 1.62
C ASP A 7 2.46 9.09 2.43
N TYR A 8 2.34 7.75 2.50
CA TYR A 8 1.28 7.02 3.20
C TYR A 8 -0.13 7.39 2.73
N GLU A 9 -0.28 7.99 1.55
CA GLU A 9 -1.56 8.35 0.97
C GLU A 9 -2.21 7.13 0.28
N SER A 10 -3.53 7.14 0.18
CA SER A 10 -4.25 6.15 -0.63
C SER A 10 -4.36 6.65 -2.08
N VAL A 11 -3.56 6.09 -2.98
CA VAL A 11 -3.55 6.45 -4.42
C VAL A 11 -4.73 5.81 -5.16
N TYR A 12 -5.16 4.64 -4.71
CA TYR A 12 -6.31 3.92 -5.25
C TYR A 12 -6.97 3.09 -4.15
N ALA A 13 -8.28 2.90 -4.24
CA ALA A 13 -9.02 2.00 -3.37
C ALA A 13 -10.13 1.28 -4.13
N ASP A 14 -10.33 0.01 -3.78
CA ASP A 14 -11.42 -0.85 -4.23
C ASP A 14 -12.04 -1.49 -2.98
N VAL A 15 -13.30 -1.16 -2.70
CA VAL A 15 -14.04 -1.52 -1.48
C VAL A 15 -15.27 -2.31 -1.87
N GLY A 16 -15.72 -3.24 -1.02
CA GLY A 16 -16.92 -4.04 -1.26
C GLY A 16 -16.65 -5.49 -1.67
N THR A 17 -15.39 -5.89 -1.84
CA THR A 17 -15.07 -7.31 -2.13
C THR A 17 -15.17 -8.18 -0.88
N ASN A 18 -15.82 -9.34 -1.01
CA ASN A 18 -15.97 -10.33 0.05
C ASN A 18 -14.60 -10.80 0.59
N GLY A 19 -14.42 -10.78 1.91
CA GLY A 19 -13.16 -11.15 2.58
C GLY A 19 -12.70 -12.60 2.41
N ARG A 20 -13.50 -13.48 1.80
CA ARG A 20 -13.07 -14.83 1.41
C ARG A 20 -12.26 -14.86 0.11
N VAL A 21 -12.30 -13.79 -0.67
CA VAL A 21 -11.53 -13.66 -1.91
C VAL A 21 -10.09 -13.34 -1.54
N SER A 22 -9.12 -14.09 -2.08
CA SER A 22 -7.71 -13.81 -1.85
C SER A 22 -7.32 -12.44 -2.41
N ASP A 23 -6.28 -11.81 -1.86
CA ASP A 23 -5.81 -10.50 -2.32
C ASP A 23 -5.44 -10.50 -3.80
N GLY A 24 -4.81 -11.57 -4.29
CA GLY A 24 -4.56 -11.77 -5.72
C GLY A 24 -5.85 -11.88 -6.55
N GLY A 25 -6.91 -12.47 -6.00
CA GLY A 25 -8.23 -12.52 -6.62
C GLY A 25 -8.92 -11.15 -6.69
N VAL A 26 -8.80 -10.35 -5.63
CA VAL A 26 -9.28 -8.95 -5.61
C VAL A 26 -8.52 -8.12 -6.64
N TRP A 27 -7.20 -8.21 -6.65
CA TRP A 27 -6.34 -7.52 -7.61
C TRP A 27 -6.72 -7.81 -9.06
N ASN A 28 -6.88 -9.09 -9.43
CA ASN A 28 -7.19 -9.48 -10.80
C ASN A 28 -8.58 -9.02 -11.29
N LYS A 29 -9.46 -8.57 -10.38
CA LYS A 29 -10.81 -8.09 -10.73
C LYS A 29 -10.96 -6.58 -10.62
N CYS A 30 -10.04 -5.90 -9.94
CA CYS A 30 -10.16 -4.48 -9.63
C CYS A 30 -10.14 -3.61 -10.89
N GLY A 31 -10.70 -2.41 -10.77
CA GLY A 31 -10.72 -1.44 -11.87
C GLY A 31 -9.32 -1.00 -12.30
N LEU A 32 -8.39 -0.89 -11.35
CA LEU A 32 -7.04 -0.41 -11.62
C LEU A 32 -6.23 -1.33 -12.55
N ILE A 33 -6.21 -2.65 -12.30
CA ILE A 33 -5.45 -3.57 -13.16
C ILE A 33 -6.04 -3.59 -14.58
N LYS A 34 -7.37 -3.56 -14.70
CA LYS A 34 -8.05 -3.50 -16.00
C LYS A 34 -7.66 -2.23 -16.73
N ALA A 35 -7.68 -1.09 -16.06
CA ALA A 35 -7.30 0.19 -16.65
C ALA A 35 -5.83 0.22 -17.11
N ILE A 36 -4.92 -0.41 -16.36
CA ILE A 36 -3.51 -0.55 -16.75
C ILE A 36 -3.36 -1.49 -17.95
N GLU A 37 -4.05 -2.64 -17.95
CA GLU A 37 -3.99 -3.62 -19.04
C GLU A 37 -4.63 -3.09 -20.34
N PHE A 38 -5.70 -2.30 -20.25
CA PHE A 38 -6.32 -1.60 -21.38
C PHE A 38 -5.59 -0.30 -21.79
N GLY A 39 -4.60 0.15 -21.02
CA GLY A 39 -3.82 1.36 -21.31
C GLY A 39 -4.56 2.68 -21.06
N THR A 40 -5.69 2.68 -20.35
CA THR A 40 -6.39 3.91 -19.96
C THR A 40 -5.73 4.59 -18.76
N VAL A 41 -5.02 3.83 -17.93
CA VAL A 41 -4.11 4.34 -16.89
C VAL A 41 -2.69 3.95 -17.26
N VAL A 42 -1.83 4.95 -17.44
CA VAL A 42 -0.42 4.75 -17.80
C VAL A 42 0.45 5.02 -16.58
N LEU A 43 1.27 4.04 -16.20
CA LEU A 43 2.27 4.23 -15.15
C LEU A 43 3.40 5.15 -15.64
N PRO A 44 4.08 5.88 -14.75
CA PRO A 44 5.18 6.75 -15.14
C PRO A 44 6.26 5.99 -15.93
N PRO A 45 6.93 6.66 -16.89
CA PRO A 45 7.95 6.02 -17.70
C PRO A 45 9.12 5.54 -16.83
N PRO A 46 9.83 4.46 -17.24
CA PRO A 46 10.99 3.97 -16.52
C PRO A 46 12.03 5.05 -16.25
N LYS A 47 12.52 5.09 -15.00
CA LYS A 47 13.48 6.09 -14.51
C LYS A 47 14.69 5.40 -13.89
N CYS A 48 15.85 6.03 -13.98
CA CYS A 48 17.02 5.58 -13.24
C CYS A 48 16.83 5.81 -11.74
N LEU A 49 17.25 4.85 -10.92
CA LEU A 49 17.39 5.06 -9.47
C LEU A 49 18.49 6.09 -9.19
N PRO A 50 18.51 6.69 -7.98
CA PRO A 50 19.66 7.50 -7.55
C PRO A 50 20.95 6.71 -7.75
N PHE A 51 21.92 7.32 -8.43
CA PHE A 51 23.23 6.73 -8.78
C PHE A 51 23.19 5.50 -9.73
N GLY A 52 22.02 5.15 -10.26
CA GLY A 52 21.87 4.07 -11.23
C GLY A 52 21.97 4.56 -12.68
N VAL A 53 22.49 3.70 -13.57
CA VAL A 53 22.54 3.96 -15.02
C VAL A 53 21.41 3.25 -15.80
N GLN A 54 20.79 2.23 -15.18
CA GLN A 54 19.71 1.47 -15.79
C GLN A 54 18.35 2.09 -15.45
N LYS A 55 17.52 2.29 -16.48
CA LYS A 55 16.12 2.68 -16.30
C LYS A 55 15.33 1.49 -15.77
N LEU A 56 14.62 1.68 -14.66
CA LEU A 56 13.75 0.67 -14.06
C LEU A 56 12.29 1.12 -14.13
N PRO A 57 11.35 0.19 -14.37
CA PRO A 57 9.92 0.50 -14.41
C PRO A 57 9.37 0.76 -13.00
N TYR A 58 8.26 1.51 -12.94
CA TYR A 58 7.44 1.57 -11.74
C TYR A 58 6.62 0.28 -11.60
N VAL A 59 6.58 -0.25 -10.38
CA VAL A 59 5.92 -1.52 -10.03
C VAL A 59 5.20 -1.37 -8.69
N PHE A 60 4.13 -2.14 -8.51
CA PHE A 60 3.48 -2.35 -7.22
C PHE A 60 4.22 -3.42 -6.42
N GLY A 61 4.31 -3.27 -5.10
CA GLY A 61 4.80 -4.29 -4.19
C GLY A 61 3.63 -5.01 -3.54
N GLY A 62 3.39 -6.27 -3.91
CA GLY A 62 2.38 -7.14 -3.31
C GLY A 62 2.98 -8.15 -2.34
N ASP A 63 2.17 -8.78 -1.52
CA ASP A 63 2.60 -9.94 -0.73
C ASP A 63 2.61 -11.24 -1.58
N ASP A 64 2.74 -12.39 -0.93
CA ASP A 64 2.83 -13.68 -1.61
C ASP A 64 1.51 -14.11 -2.30
N ALA A 65 0.37 -13.54 -1.93
CA ALA A 65 -0.92 -13.86 -2.55
C ALA A 65 -1.06 -13.28 -3.97
N PHE A 66 -0.24 -12.30 -4.33
CA PHE A 66 -0.22 -11.72 -5.67
C PHE A 66 0.64 -12.56 -6.62
N ALA A 67 0.24 -12.60 -7.89
CA ALA A 67 1.06 -13.20 -8.94
C ALA A 67 2.12 -12.20 -9.42
N LEU A 68 3.35 -12.67 -9.68
CA LEU A 68 4.38 -11.87 -10.31
C LEU A 68 3.92 -11.47 -11.72
N LYS A 69 3.87 -10.16 -12.01
CA LYS A 69 3.50 -9.61 -13.32
C LYS A 69 4.41 -8.43 -13.67
N LYS A 70 4.32 -7.93 -14.90
CA LYS A 70 5.08 -6.77 -15.41
C LYS A 70 5.10 -5.57 -14.44
N HIS A 71 3.98 -5.31 -13.77
CA HIS A 71 3.81 -4.19 -12.84
C HIS A 71 3.57 -4.63 -11.40
N MET A 72 3.72 -5.92 -11.07
CA MET A 72 3.48 -6.45 -9.72
C MET A 72 4.66 -7.31 -9.29
N MET A 73 5.40 -6.85 -8.28
CA MET A 73 6.48 -7.58 -7.64
C MET A 73 5.98 -8.29 -6.37
N LYS A 74 6.54 -9.45 -6.07
CA LYS A 74 6.21 -10.27 -4.91
C LYS A 74 7.50 -10.82 -4.27
N PRO A 75 7.51 -11.19 -2.98
CA PRO A 75 8.67 -11.83 -2.38
C PRO A 75 9.01 -13.17 -3.05
N TYR A 76 10.28 -13.58 -2.99
CA TYR A 76 10.67 -14.95 -3.27
C TYR A 76 10.04 -15.91 -2.24
N PRO A 77 9.72 -17.15 -2.63
CA PRO A 77 9.28 -18.19 -1.69
C PRO A 77 10.28 -18.38 -0.55
N GLN A 78 9.79 -18.65 0.67
CA GLN A 78 10.61 -18.72 1.88
C GLN A 78 11.48 -19.99 2.03
N HIS A 79 11.55 -20.84 0.99
CA HIS A 79 12.39 -22.03 0.94
C HIS A 79 13.59 -21.80 0.01
N ASP A 80 14.74 -22.39 0.33
CA ASP A 80 15.95 -22.37 -0.49
C ASP A 80 16.41 -20.95 -0.92
N LEU A 81 16.29 -20.00 0.02
CA LEU A 81 16.68 -18.61 -0.20
C LEU A 81 18.21 -18.45 -0.18
N THR A 82 18.78 -18.14 -1.35
CA THR A 82 20.12 -17.58 -1.48
C THR A 82 20.23 -16.22 -0.77
N GLU A 83 21.44 -15.78 -0.47
CA GLU A 83 21.68 -14.50 0.22
C GLU A 83 21.00 -13.32 -0.48
N ASP A 84 21.17 -13.20 -1.81
CA ASP A 84 20.53 -12.14 -2.60
C ASP A 84 18.99 -12.15 -2.50
N LYS A 85 18.38 -13.35 -2.49
CA LYS A 85 16.93 -13.49 -2.34
C LYS A 85 16.48 -13.09 -0.93
N ARG A 86 17.27 -13.37 0.11
CA ARG A 86 17.00 -12.91 1.48
C ARG A 86 17.06 -11.38 1.56
N VAL A 87 18.10 -10.77 0.97
CA VAL A 87 18.25 -9.31 0.91
C VAL A 87 17.08 -8.67 0.17
N TYR A 88 16.67 -9.25 -0.97
CA TYR A 88 15.49 -8.80 -1.70
C TYR A 88 14.22 -8.92 -0.85
N ASN A 89 13.94 -10.09 -0.26
CA ASN A 89 12.75 -10.30 0.57
C ASN A 89 12.69 -9.33 1.76
N TYR A 90 13.83 -9.05 2.39
CA TYR A 90 13.94 -8.06 3.46
C TYR A 90 13.55 -6.66 2.96
N ARG A 91 14.13 -6.20 1.84
CA ARG A 91 13.82 -4.90 1.23
C ARG A 91 12.37 -4.81 0.74
N HIS A 92 11.85 -5.89 0.18
CA HIS A 92 10.46 -5.98 -0.28
C HIS A 92 9.49 -5.90 0.90
N SER A 93 9.76 -6.61 1.99
CA SER A 93 8.96 -6.49 3.21
C SER A 93 9.01 -5.08 3.79
N ARG A 94 10.16 -4.40 3.72
CA ARG A 94 10.29 -3.00 4.14
C ARG A 94 9.44 -2.06 3.30
N ALA A 95 9.43 -2.23 1.98
CA ALA A 95 8.60 -1.42 1.08
C ALA A 95 7.10 -1.56 1.38
N ARG A 96 6.63 -2.77 1.71
CA ARG A 96 5.21 -3.03 2.04
C ARG A 96 4.72 -2.35 3.32
N ARG A 97 5.61 -1.92 4.21
CA ARG A 97 5.20 -1.20 5.43
C ARG A 97 4.50 0.12 5.18
N ILE A 98 4.71 0.69 4.00
CA ILE A 98 3.99 1.90 3.57
C ILE A 98 2.47 1.65 3.59
N SER A 99 2.00 0.48 3.11
CA SER A 99 0.58 0.15 3.17
C SER A 99 0.09 -0.17 4.58
N GLU A 100 0.91 -0.82 5.40
CA GLU A 100 0.59 -1.10 6.80
C GLU A 100 0.42 0.21 7.58
N ASN A 101 1.40 1.11 7.50
CA ASN A 101 1.36 2.45 8.10
C ASN A 101 0.15 3.28 7.64
N LEU A 102 -0.23 3.23 6.36
CA LEU A 102 -1.45 3.90 5.87
C LEU A 102 -2.68 3.43 6.66
N PHE A 103 -2.88 2.11 6.78
CA PHE A 103 -4.03 1.56 7.48
C PHE A 103 -3.96 1.81 9.00
N ASP A 104 -2.77 1.75 9.59
CA ASP A 104 -2.57 2.04 11.01
C ASP A 104 -2.85 3.50 11.35
N ILE A 105 -2.41 4.46 10.52
CA ILE A 105 -2.80 5.88 10.66
C ILE A 105 -4.31 5.99 10.58
N LEU A 106 -4.93 5.34 9.59
CA LEU A 106 -6.38 5.41 9.37
C LEU A 106 -7.14 4.86 10.59
N ALA A 107 -6.77 3.70 11.11
CA ALA A 107 -7.40 3.09 12.27
C ALA A 107 -7.14 3.87 13.58
N ASN A 108 -5.96 4.47 13.74
CA ASN A 108 -5.63 5.33 14.88
C ASN A 108 -6.46 6.62 14.89
N ARG A 109 -6.63 7.26 13.72
CA ARG A 109 -7.34 8.55 13.59
C ARG A 109 -8.83 8.38 13.54
N TRP A 110 -9.31 7.37 12.83
CA TRP A 110 -10.72 7.10 12.64
C TRP A 110 -11.07 5.84 13.45
N ARG A 111 -11.28 6.03 14.76
CA ARG A 111 -11.52 4.94 15.72
C ARG A 111 -12.68 4.01 15.34
N VAL A 112 -13.58 4.45 14.47
CA VAL A 112 -14.65 3.63 13.88
C VAL A 112 -14.12 2.33 13.26
N PHE A 113 -12.91 2.33 12.68
CA PHE A 113 -12.28 1.13 12.11
C PHE A 113 -11.68 0.17 13.14
N ARG A 114 -11.68 0.53 14.44
CA ARG A 114 -11.21 -0.36 15.52
C ARG A 114 -12.31 -1.26 16.09
N SER A 115 -13.52 -1.15 15.56
CA SER A 115 -14.69 -1.90 16.00
C SER A 115 -15.39 -2.56 14.81
N VAL A 116 -16.14 -3.62 15.10
CA VAL A 116 -17.04 -4.23 14.11
C VAL A 116 -18.09 -3.20 13.67
N LEU A 117 -18.20 -2.99 12.37
CA LEU A 117 -19.17 -2.06 11.78
C LEU A 117 -20.50 -2.78 11.53
N LEU A 118 -21.51 -2.48 12.35
CA LEU A 118 -22.87 -2.98 12.18
C LEU A 118 -23.68 -2.02 11.30
N LEU A 119 -23.19 -1.78 10.08
CA LEU A 119 -23.78 -0.86 9.11
C LEU A 119 -24.07 -1.59 7.78
N PRO A 120 -25.02 -1.11 6.97
CA PRO A 120 -25.20 -1.61 5.61
C PRO A 120 -23.92 -1.48 4.78
N LEU A 121 -23.70 -2.39 3.83
CA LEU A 121 -22.47 -2.43 3.01
C LEU A 121 -22.22 -1.11 2.28
N ASP A 122 -23.25 -0.53 1.66
CA ASP A 122 -23.15 0.76 0.94
C ASP A 122 -22.70 1.89 1.88
N THR A 123 -23.12 1.85 3.14
CA THR A 123 -22.70 2.83 4.16
C THR A 123 -21.25 2.60 4.57
N ILE A 124 -20.81 1.34 4.67
CA ILE A 124 -19.41 1.00 4.96
C ILE A 124 -18.51 1.46 3.81
N GLU A 125 -18.90 1.22 2.56
CA GLU A 125 -18.16 1.68 1.38
C GLU A 125 -18.00 3.21 1.39
N LEU A 126 -19.10 3.93 1.58
CA LEU A 126 -19.07 5.40 1.68
C LEU A 126 -18.18 5.87 2.83
N LEU A 127 -18.25 5.22 3.99
CA LEU A 127 -17.44 5.55 5.16
C LEU A 127 -15.95 5.35 4.86
N VAL A 128 -15.57 4.23 4.24
CA VAL A 128 -14.18 3.94 3.87
C VAL A 128 -13.66 4.96 2.86
N PHE A 129 -14.38 5.22 1.77
CA PHE A 129 -13.97 6.21 0.77
C PHE A 129 -13.87 7.62 1.38
N THR A 130 -14.82 8.00 2.24
CA THR A 130 -14.79 9.28 2.95
C THR A 130 -13.55 9.38 3.84
N ALA A 131 -13.24 8.35 4.62
CA ALA A 131 -12.07 8.34 5.49
C ALA A 131 -10.75 8.42 4.72
N LEU A 132 -10.62 7.69 3.60
CA LEU A 132 -9.45 7.75 2.72
C LEU A 132 -9.30 9.11 2.05
N GLY A 133 -10.40 9.71 1.58
CA GLY A 133 -10.40 11.06 1.00
C GLY A 133 -9.96 12.12 2.01
N LEU A 134 -10.53 12.10 3.22
CA LEU A 134 -10.15 13.01 4.30
C LEU A 134 -8.72 12.76 4.78
N HIS A 135 -8.28 11.50 4.83
CA HIS A 135 -6.89 11.15 5.12
C HIS A 135 -5.92 11.82 4.13
N ASN A 136 -6.15 11.63 2.83
CA ASN A 136 -5.31 12.24 1.79
C ASN A 136 -5.32 13.78 1.89
N PHE A 137 -6.49 14.39 2.08
CA PHE A 137 -6.62 15.83 2.26
C PHE A 137 -5.79 16.34 3.46
N LEU A 138 -5.92 15.70 4.62
CA LEU A 138 -5.21 16.11 5.83
C LEU A 138 -3.69 15.93 5.69
N ARG A 139 -3.25 14.85 5.01
CA ARG A 139 -1.84 14.62 4.66
C ARG A 139 -1.29 15.68 3.71
N GLN A 140 -2.09 16.20 2.79
CA GLN A 140 -1.64 17.23 1.85
C GLN A 140 -1.79 18.67 2.38
N SER A 141 -2.47 18.84 3.52
CA SER A 141 -2.74 20.15 4.12
C SER A 141 -1.65 20.61 5.10
N SER A 142 -1.74 21.86 5.55
CA SER A 142 -0.94 22.38 6.68
C SER A 142 -1.11 21.59 7.98
N SER A 143 -2.16 20.76 8.10
CA SER A 143 -2.39 19.89 9.26
C SER A 143 -1.54 18.62 9.27
N TYR A 144 -0.72 18.36 8.24
CA TYR A 144 0.11 17.16 8.08
C TYR A 144 0.80 16.71 9.39
N GLY A 145 1.52 17.61 10.04
CA GLY A 145 2.30 17.29 11.25
C GLY A 145 1.44 16.96 12.47
N THR A 146 0.24 17.54 12.54
CA THR A 146 -0.74 17.24 13.60
C THR A 146 -1.47 15.93 13.33
N TYR A 147 -1.80 15.68 12.06
CA TYR A 147 -2.52 14.49 11.60
C TYR A 147 -1.64 13.24 11.60
N CYS A 148 -0.36 13.35 11.29
CA CYS A 148 0.59 12.24 11.36
C CYS A 148 1.78 12.66 12.22
N ARG A 149 1.61 12.58 13.54
CA ARG A 149 2.63 13.00 14.50
C ARG A 149 3.87 12.12 14.41
N VAL A 150 4.99 12.70 14.85
CA VAL A 150 6.22 11.96 15.05
C VAL A 150 5.97 10.80 16.03
N GLY A 151 6.33 9.58 15.61
CA GLY A 151 6.10 8.34 16.36
C GLY A 151 4.79 7.60 16.03
N LEU A 152 3.90 8.15 15.19
CA LEU A 152 2.67 7.41 14.81
C LEU A 152 2.94 6.29 13.80
N VAL A 153 3.92 6.48 12.92
CA VAL A 153 4.30 5.52 11.88
C VAL A 153 5.66 4.92 12.21
N ASP A 154 5.89 3.72 11.70
CA ASP A 154 7.20 3.10 11.71
C ASP A 154 8.23 4.04 11.08
N ARG A 155 9.39 4.14 11.73
CA ARG A 155 10.52 4.94 11.26
C ARG A 155 11.75 4.06 11.11
N GLU A 156 12.61 4.47 10.21
CA GLU A 156 13.92 3.86 10.08
C GLU A 156 15.00 4.81 10.57
N GLN A 157 15.88 4.28 11.41
CA GLN A 157 17.08 4.96 11.88
C GLN A 157 18.22 3.94 11.84
N ASP A 158 19.28 4.27 11.08
CA ASP A 158 20.50 3.45 10.94
C ASP A 158 20.25 1.98 10.52
N GLY A 159 19.27 1.77 9.64
CA GLY A 159 18.90 0.43 9.17
C GLY A 159 18.06 -0.39 10.16
N GLN A 160 17.82 0.15 11.36
CA GLN A 160 16.89 -0.39 12.35
C GLN A 160 15.53 0.27 12.25
N ILE A 161 14.53 -0.48 12.66
CA ILE A 161 13.13 -0.09 12.56
C ILE A 161 12.66 0.24 13.95
N ILE A 162 12.14 1.45 14.09
CA ILE A 162 11.52 1.96 15.30
C ILE A 162 10.01 1.89 15.06
N PRO A 163 9.29 0.97 15.72
CA PRO A 163 7.85 0.85 15.55
C PRO A 163 7.11 2.14 15.91
N GLY A 164 6.05 2.43 15.15
CA GLY A 164 5.06 3.45 15.50
C GLY A 164 4.16 3.04 16.67
N ILE A 165 3.23 3.93 17.05
CA ILE A 165 2.23 3.74 18.11
C ILE A 165 0.89 3.22 17.56
#